data_AF-A0A1B1BMH4-F1
#
_entry.id   AF-A0A1B1BMH4-F1
#
_cell.length_a   1.000
_cell.length_b   1.000
_cell.length_c   1.000
_cell.angle_alpha   90.00
_cell.angle_beta   90.00
_cell.angle_gamma   90.00
#
_symmetry.space_group_name_H-M   'P 1'
#
loop_
_entity.id
_entity.type
_entity.pdbx_description
1 polymer ?
#
loop_
_entity_poly.entity_id
_entity_poly.type
_entity_poly.pdbx_seq_one_letter_code
_entity_poly.pdbx_strand_id
1 'polypeptide(L)'
;MPAGPSAVSLHLVWLDAPAIAGAPAQKGRTERPVPLVTAPPQCLAGLMSESDPARQPTGPAPSSPAAEPDHATEPHSPGHASRLNWLRAGVLGANDGIVSVAALVVGVAAATSDSAAILIAGVASLLAGAISMALGEYVSVSSQRDTERALINKERAELATMPEQELAELAGLYQAKGLSAETARLVADELTAHDALGAHLEVELHIGADELTNPWHAAFASAVAFTVGAILPLLAVLLPPPEWRVPATFVSVAVALIITGWLSAFLGDSPRMRAIARVLIGGLLALGVTYLIGGLLGTTI
;
A
#
# COMPACT_ATOMS: atom_id res chain seq x y z
N MET A 1 -0.54 -38.49 33.32
CA MET A 1 -0.04 -37.12 33.50
C MET A 1 0.74 -36.73 32.25
N PRO A 2 0.40 -35.62 31.58
CA PRO A 2 0.91 -35.27 30.25
C PRO A 2 2.08 -34.27 30.31
N ALA A 3 2.96 -34.28 29.31
CA ALA A 3 3.75 -33.13 28.90
C ALA A 3 4.15 -33.33 27.42
N GLY A 4 3.46 -32.62 26.52
CA GLY A 4 3.78 -32.55 25.10
C GLY A 4 4.90 -31.53 24.81
N PRO A 5 5.50 -31.57 23.61
CA PRO A 5 6.70 -30.82 23.29
C PRO A 5 6.39 -29.35 22.96
N SER A 6 7.32 -28.50 23.35
CA SER A 6 7.37 -27.06 23.16
C SER A 6 7.33 -26.69 21.67
N ALA A 7 6.36 -25.86 21.27
CA ALA A 7 6.33 -25.23 19.97
C ALA A 7 7.44 -24.18 19.86
N VAL A 8 8.31 -24.33 18.87
CA VAL A 8 9.32 -23.35 18.48
C VAL A 8 8.62 -22.29 17.61
N SER A 9 8.42 -21.10 18.17
CA SER A 9 7.96 -19.94 17.40
C SER A 9 9.10 -19.38 16.55
N LEU A 10 9.01 -19.58 15.24
CA LEU A 10 9.81 -18.85 14.24
C LEU A 10 9.22 -17.44 14.06
N HIS A 11 9.77 -16.46 14.78
CA HIS A 11 9.56 -15.04 14.49
C HIS A 11 10.42 -14.65 13.28
N LEU A 12 9.79 -14.55 12.10
CA LEU A 12 10.37 -13.87 10.95
C LEU A 12 10.17 -12.36 11.12
N VAL A 13 11.29 -11.69 11.36
CA VAL A 13 11.45 -10.24 11.46
C VAL A 13 11.27 -9.64 10.07
N TRP A 14 10.08 -9.14 9.77
CA TRP A 14 9.81 -8.22 8.66
C TRP A 14 8.51 -7.44 8.89
N LEU A 15 8.47 -6.65 9.97
CA LEU A 15 7.42 -5.67 10.24
C LEU A 15 8.08 -4.40 10.78
N ASP A 16 8.47 -3.49 9.88
CA ASP A 16 8.48 -2.06 10.15
C ASP A 16 7.44 -1.42 9.21
N ALA A 17 6.18 -1.63 9.55
CA ALA A 17 5.07 -0.80 9.13
C ALA A 17 4.56 -0.09 10.39
N PRO A 18 4.45 1.25 10.43
CA PRO A 18 3.98 1.94 11.61
C PRO A 18 2.51 1.60 11.86
N ALA A 19 2.26 0.88 12.95
CA ALA A 19 0.95 0.73 13.56
C ALA A 19 0.47 2.11 14.05
N ILE A 20 -0.60 2.63 13.45
CA ILE A 20 -1.35 3.76 14.02
C ILE A 20 -2.25 3.18 15.11
N ALA A 21 -1.70 3.07 16.32
CA ALA A 21 -2.44 2.70 17.52
C ALA A 21 -2.68 3.94 18.38
N GLY A 22 -3.97 4.25 18.61
CA GLY A 22 -4.55 4.88 19.79
C GLY A 22 -3.82 6.05 20.45
N ALA A 23 -4.27 7.28 20.17
CA ALA A 23 -3.99 8.41 21.06
C ALA A 23 -4.80 8.26 22.38
N PRO A 24 -4.17 8.42 23.56
CA PRO A 24 -4.87 8.36 24.84
C PRO A 24 -5.64 9.67 25.14
N ALA A 25 -6.79 9.52 25.79
CA ALA A 25 -7.63 10.60 26.28
C ALA A 25 -6.87 11.59 27.17
N GLN A 26 -6.79 12.86 26.75
CA GLN A 26 -6.36 13.96 27.62
C GLN A 26 -7.57 14.57 28.34
N LYS A 27 -7.70 14.21 29.62
CA LYS A 27 -8.58 14.84 30.59
C LYS A 27 -7.92 16.14 31.10
N GLY A 28 -8.63 17.27 30.94
CA GLY A 28 -8.42 18.49 31.72
C GLY A 28 -7.50 19.55 31.11
N ARG A 29 -8.06 20.47 30.32
CA ARG A 29 -7.53 21.83 30.23
C ARG A 29 -8.68 22.83 30.30
N THR A 30 -8.61 23.64 31.34
CA THR A 30 -9.52 24.72 31.73
C THR A 30 -9.76 25.74 30.63
N GLU A 31 -11.01 26.19 30.56
CA GLU A 31 -11.57 27.18 29.65
C GLU A 31 -10.75 28.48 29.55
N ARG A 32 -10.70 29.06 28.34
CA ARG A 32 -10.46 30.50 28.15
C ARG A 32 -11.51 31.04 27.18
N PRO A 33 -12.23 32.12 27.52
CA PRO A 33 -13.23 32.69 26.62
C PRO A 33 -12.56 33.44 25.46
N VAL A 34 -13.12 33.26 24.26
CA VAL A 34 -12.77 34.02 23.04
C VAL A 34 -13.36 35.43 23.16
N PRO A 35 -12.60 36.51 22.89
CA PRO A 35 -13.13 37.87 23.00
C PRO A 35 -14.11 38.18 21.85
N LEU A 36 -15.27 38.70 22.23
CA LEU A 36 -16.28 39.29 21.36
C LEU A 36 -15.73 40.59 20.77
N VAL A 37 -15.47 40.63 19.46
CA VAL A 37 -15.15 41.89 18.77
C VAL A 37 -16.44 42.71 18.63
N THR A 38 -16.52 43.79 19.39
CA THR A 38 -17.56 44.82 19.29
C THR A 38 -17.12 45.87 18.25
N ALA A 39 -17.96 46.11 17.24
CA ALA A 39 -17.81 47.24 16.33
C ALA A 39 -18.45 48.51 16.93
N PRO A 40 -17.86 49.71 16.79
CA PRO A 40 -18.40 50.95 17.34
C PRO A 40 -19.59 51.51 16.52
N PRO A 41 -20.51 52.28 17.13
CA PRO A 41 -21.75 52.71 16.50
C PRO A 41 -21.59 54.11 15.89
N GLN A 42 -21.02 54.24 14.70
CA GLN A 42 -21.07 55.49 13.94
C GLN A 42 -21.12 55.20 12.45
N CYS A 43 -22.32 55.34 11.87
CA CYS A 43 -22.62 55.82 10.51
C CYS A 43 -24.03 55.37 10.10
N LEU A 44 -25.04 55.85 10.83
CA LEU A 44 -26.42 55.90 10.35
C LEU A 44 -26.90 57.36 10.42
N ALA A 45 -26.48 58.18 9.47
CA ALA A 45 -27.12 59.46 9.14
C ALA A 45 -26.47 60.04 7.88
N GLY A 46 -27.17 60.01 6.75
CA GLY A 46 -26.76 60.77 5.58
C GLY A 46 -27.33 60.28 4.26
N LEU A 47 -28.47 60.87 3.90
CA LEU A 47 -28.87 61.17 2.51
C LEU A 47 -29.55 60.05 1.71
N MET A 48 -30.88 60.04 1.85
CA MET A 48 -31.77 60.00 0.68
C MET A 48 -31.44 61.19 -0.24
N SER A 49 -31.08 60.95 -1.50
CA SER A 49 -31.50 61.76 -2.67
C SER A 49 -30.88 61.20 -3.97
N GLU A 50 -31.73 61.15 -5.00
CA GLU A 50 -31.42 61.12 -6.44
C GLU A 50 -30.85 59.84 -7.08
N SER A 51 -31.75 59.19 -7.82
CA SER A 51 -31.48 58.33 -8.98
C SER A 51 -30.94 59.15 -10.16
N ASP A 52 -29.69 58.92 -10.56
CA ASP A 52 -29.08 59.49 -11.77
C ASP A 52 -28.87 58.37 -12.82
N PRO A 53 -29.52 58.41 -14.00
CA PRO A 53 -29.47 57.33 -15.00
C PRO A 53 -28.30 57.48 -16.00
N ALA A 54 -27.17 58.07 -15.62
CA ALA A 54 -26.07 58.32 -16.56
C ALA A 54 -24.67 58.11 -15.96
N ARG A 55 -24.36 56.90 -15.47
CA ARG A 55 -22.98 56.53 -15.15
C ARG A 55 -22.62 55.14 -15.70
N GLN A 56 -22.11 55.13 -16.94
CA GLN A 56 -21.39 53.97 -17.49
C GLN A 56 -19.99 53.91 -16.88
N PRO A 57 -19.57 52.80 -16.25
CA PRO A 57 -18.16 52.54 -16.04
C PRO A 57 -17.56 52.02 -17.35
N THR A 58 -16.68 52.81 -17.95
CA THR A 58 -15.86 52.43 -19.10
C THR A 58 -14.84 51.36 -18.70
N GLY A 59 -15.22 50.09 -18.80
CA GLY A 59 -14.30 48.96 -18.81
C GLY A 59 -13.74 48.73 -20.23
N PRO A 60 -12.49 48.24 -20.38
CA PRO A 60 -11.96 47.90 -21.70
C PRO A 60 -12.77 46.75 -22.34
N ALA A 61 -12.93 46.83 -23.66
CA ALA A 61 -13.70 45.90 -24.50
C ALA A 61 -13.24 44.43 -24.36
N PRO A 62 -14.13 43.43 -24.63
CA PRO A 62 -13.79 42.02 -24.46
C PRO A 62 -12.74 41.59 -25.49
N SER A 63 -11.57 41.20 -25.00
CA SER A 63 -10.60 40.44 -25.79
C SER A 63 -11.13 39.02 -26.02
N SER A 64 -11.01 38.53 -27.26
CA SER A 64 -11.31 37.17 -27.71
C SER A 64 -10.78 36.07 -26.76
N PRO A 65 -11.40 34.87 -26.78
CA PRO A 65 -11.14 33.84 -25.78
C PRO A 65 -9.70 33.34 -25.94
N ALA A 66 -8.86 33.66 -24.96
CA ALA A 66 -7.64 32.90 -24.75
C ALA A 66 -8.10 31.50 -24.35
N ALA A 67 -7.72 30.50 -25.15
CA ALA A 67 -7.99 29.10 -24.91
C ALA A 67 -7.58 28.77 -23.46
N GLU A 68 -8.56 28.47 -22.62
CA GLU A 68 -8.32 27.80 -21.35
C GLU A 68 -7.61 26.48 -21.67
N PRO A 69 -6.57 26.09 -20.92
CA PRO A 69 -5.97 24.77 -21.09
C PRO A 69 -7.06 23.74 -20.83
N ASP A 70 -7.36 22.97 -21.87
CA ASP A 70 -8.33 21.88 -21.84
C ASP A 70 -7.86 20.82 -20.84
N HIS A 71 -8.45 20.82 -19.65
CA HIS A 71 -8.23 19.79 -18.63
C HIS A 71 -8.97 18.47 -18.97
N ALA A 72 -9.53 18.32 -20.18
CA ALA A 72 -10.31 17.14 -20.60
C ALA A 72 -9.50 15.82 -20.74
N THR A 73 -8.26 15.76 -20.27
CA THR A 73 -7.51 14.50 -20.29
C THR A 73 -6.57 14.40 -19.10
N GLU A 74 -7.11 14.46 -17.89
CA GLU A 74 -6.47 13.80 -16.75
C GLU A 74 -7.03 12.37 -16.65
N PRO A 75 -6.28 11.34 -17.07
CA PRO A 75 -6.67 9.96 -16.79
C PRO A 75 -6.56 9.77 -15.27
N HIS A 76 -7.71 9.73 -14.60
CA HIS A 76 -7.79 9.27 -13.21
C HIS A 76 -7.26 7.84 -13.16
N SER A 77 -6.01 7.75 -12.74
CA SER A 77 -5.27 6.51 -12.61
C SER A 77 -5.99 5.59 -11.60
N PRO A 78 -6.02 4.26 -11.83
CA PRO A 78 -6.57 3.32 -10.86
C PRO A 78 -5.95 3.57 -9.49
N GLY A 79 -6.80 3.53 -8.45
CA GLY A 79 -6.55 4.16 -7.15
C GLY A 79 -5.18 3.79 -6.57
N HIS A 80 -4.53 4.75 -5.90
CA HIS A 80 -3.20 4.57 -5.31
C HIS A 80 -3.09 3.29 -4.46
N ALA A 81 -4.17 2.86 -3.79
CA ALA A 81 -4.23 1.60 -3.05
C ALA A 81 -4.01 0.35 -3.93
N SER A 82 -4.61 0.28 -5.11
CA SER A 82 -4.43 -0.84 -6.05
C SER A 82 -2.98 -0.95 -6.55
N ARG A 83 -2.36 0.21 -6.85
CA ARG A 83 -0.94 0.29 -7.26
C ARG A 83 -0.03 -0.14 -6.14
N LEU A 84 -0.28 0.30 -4.91
CA LEU A 84 0.51 -0.10 -3.75
C LEU A 84 0.40 -1.61 -3.49
N ASN A 85 -0.79 -2.20 -3.64
CA ASN A 85 -1.00 -3.63 -3.51
C ASN A 85 -0.29 -4.44 -4.61
N TRP A 86 -0.36 -3.98 -5.87
CA TRP A 86 0.35 -4.61 -6.98
C TRP A 86 1.87 -4.50 -6.84
N LEU A 87 2.36 -3.33 -6.44
CA LEU A 87 3.78 -3.08 -6.25
C LEU A 87 4.30 -3.90 -5.07
N ARG A 88 3.53 -3.99 -3.97
CA ARG A 88 3.82 -4.89 -2.86
C ARG A 88 3.91 -6.34 -3.34
N ALA A 89 2.89 -6.85 -4.02
CA ALA A 89 2.84 -8.24 -4.47
C ALA A 89 3.98 -8.59 -5.46
N GLY A 90 4.18 -7.76 -6.49
CA GLY A 90 5.15 -8.02 -7.55
C GLY A 90 6.61 -7.78 -7.14
N VAL A 91 6.90 -6.66 -6.48
CA VAL A 91 8.28 -6.31 -6.13
C VAL A 91 8.77 -7.13 -4.92
N LEU A 92 7.94 -7.32 -3.90
CA LEU A 92 8.31 -8.22 -2.80
C LEU A 92 8.41 -9.65 -3.31
N GLY A 93 7.52 -10.07 -4.21
CA GLY A 93 7.60 -11.36 -4.90
C GLY A 93 8.96 -11.62 -5.52
N ALA A 94 9.38 -10.73 -6.42
CA ALA A 94 10.66 -10.86 -7.08
C ALA A 94 11.84 -10.87 -6.10
N ASN A 95 11.86 -9.97 -5.11
CA ASN A 95 12.93 -9.89 -4.13
C ASN A 95 13.01 -11.15 -3.26
N ASP A 96 11.88 -11.65 -2.78
CA ASP A 96 11.81 -12.87 -1.99
C ASP A 96 12.27 -14.08 -2.81
N GLY A 97 11.86 -14.17 -4.08
CA GLY A 97 12.32 -15.20 -5.01
C GLY A 97 13.83 -15.18 -5.22
N ILE A 98 14.40 -13.99 -5.45
CA ILE A 98 15.85 -13.83 -5.60
C ILE A 98 16.58 -14.29 -4.33
N VAL A 99 16.22 -13.75 -3.17
CA VAL A 99 17.00 -13.96 -1.95
C VAL A 99 16.79 -15.35 -1.37
N SER A 100 15.55 -15.82 -1.27
CA SER A 100 15.25 -17.10 -0.60
C SER A 100 15.81 -18.30 -1.35
N VAL A 101 15.62 -18.36 -2.67
CA VAL A 101 16.14 -19.46 -3.49
C VAL A 101 17.66 -19.39 -3.57
N ALA A 102 18.24 -18.21 -3.77
CA ALA A 102 19.70 -18.04 -3.79
C ALA A 102 20.35 -18.47 -2.47
N ALA A 103 19.83 -18.00 -1.34
CA ALA A 103 20.38 -18.35 -0.02
C ALA A 103 20.34 -19.87 0.21
N LEU A 104 19.22 -20.52 -0.13
CA LEU A 104 19.10 -21.97 0.00
C LEU A 104 20.10 -22.72 -0.90
N VAL A 105 20.16 -22.39 -2.20
CA VAL A 105 21.07 -23.10 -3.12
C VAL A 105 22.54 -22.82 -2.83
N VAL A 106 22.89 -21.62 -2.37
CA VAL A 106 24.25 -21.28 -1.93
C VAL A 106 24.63 -22.09 -0.69
N GLY A 107 23.73 -22.21 0.29
CA GLY A 107 23.97 -23.06 1.46
C GLY A 107 24.18 -24.53 1.08
N VAL A 108 23.35 -25.07 0.18
CA VAL A 108 23.53 -26.45 -0.32
C VAL A 108 24.84 -26.59 -1.10
N ALA A 109 25.17 -25.64 -1.98
CA ALA A 109 26.42 -25.65 -2.75
C ALA A 109 27.68 -25.48 -1.87
N ALA A 110 27.55 -24.92 -0.67
CA ALA A 110 28.62 -24.88 0.33
C ALA A 110 28.80 -26.24 1.04
N ALA A 111 27.75 -27.06 1.12
CA ALA A 111 27.77 -28.36 1.78
C ALA A 111 28.13 -29.51 0.83
N THR A 112 27.86 -29.39 -0.48
CA THR A 112 28.10 -30.45 -1.47
C THR A 112 28.44 -29.89 -2.85
N SER A 113 29.24 -30.64 -3.62
CA SER A 113 29.55 -30.38 -5.02
C SER A 113 28.59 -31.08 -6.00
N ASP A 114 27.70 -31.95 -5.50
CA ASP A 114 26.75 -32.68 -6.33
C ASP A 114 25.72 -31.74 -6.99
N SER A 115 25.75 -31.72 -8.32
CA SER A 115 24.88 -30.86 -9.13
C SER A 115 23.42 -31.30 -9.06
N ALA A 116 23.17 -32.61 -8.91
CA ALA A 116 21.81 -33.13 -8.81
C ALA A 116 21.17 -32.70 -7.49
N ALA A 117 21.89 -32.80 -6.36
CA ALA A 117 21.45 -32.30 -5.07
C ALA A 117 21.13 -30.79 -5.11
N ILE A 118 22.00 -29.97 -5.71
CA ILE A 118 21.79 -28.52 -5.82
C ILE A 118 20.56 -28.21 -6.68
N LEU A 119 20.38 -28.90 -7.82
CA LEU A 119 19.22 -28.72 -8.70
C LEU A 119 17.91 -29.08 -7.99
N ILE A 120 17.85 -30.24 -7.35
CA ILE A 120 16.66 -30.71 -6.63
C ILE A 120 16.31 -29.72 -5.51
N ALA A 121 17.29 -29.28 -4.73
CA ALA A 121 17.09 -28.31 -3.67
C ALA A 121 16.58 -26.96 -4.19
N GLY A 122 17.17 -26.46 -5.28
CA GLY A 122 16.78 -25.20 -5.90
C GLY A 122 15.38 -25.22 -6.48
N VAL A 123 15.01 -26.28 -7.23
CA VAL A 123 13.67 -26.43 -7.81
C VAL A 123 12.64 -26.63 -6.69
N ALA A 124 12.93 -27.45 -5.68
CA ALA A 124 12.04 -27.64 -4.54
C ALA A 124 11.83 -26.33 -3.77
N SER A 125 12.90 -25.56 -3.53
CA SER A 125 12.82 -24.25 -2.89
C SER A 125 12.01 -23.25 -3.69
N LEU A 126 12.20 -23.20 -5.01
CA LEU A 126 11.42 -22.32 -5.89
C LEU A 126 9.93 -22.65 -5.82
N LEU A 127 9.56 -23.92 -5.98
CA LEU A 127 8.16 -24.34 -5.96
C LEU A 127 7.51 -24.12 -4.59
N ALA A 128 8.20 -24.52 -3.52
CA ALA A 128 7.72 -24.33 -2.15
C ALA A 128 7.53 -22.84 -1.84
N GLY A 129 8.50 -22.00 -2.20
CA GLY A 129 8.43 -20.55 -2.01
C GLY A 129 7.31 -19.90 -2.81
N ALA A 130 7.18 -20.22 -4.10
CA ALA A 130 6.13 -19.67 -4.96
C ALA A 130 4.72 -20.03 -4.46
N ILE A 131 4.50 -21.30 -4.06
CA ILE A 131 3.22 -21.76 -3.49
C ILE A 131 2.95 -21.07 -2.16
N SER A 132 3.94 -21.02 -1.27
CA SER A 132 3.78 -20.36 0.03
C SER A 132 3.44 -18.88 -0.11
N MET A 133 4.05 -18.21 -1.09
CA MET A 133 3.81 -16.81 -1.34
C MET A 133 2.44 -16.55 -1.95
N ALA A 134 2.03 -17.35 -2.95
CA ALA A 134 0.67 -17.28 -3.50
C ALA A 134 -0.39 -17.52 -2.42
N LEU A 135 -0.18 -18.52 -1.56
CA LEU A 135 -1.12 -18.82 -0.49
C LEU A 135 -1.19 -17.68 0.53
N GLY A 136 -0.03 -17.14 0.96
CA GLY A 136 0.02 -16.02 1.90
C GLY A 136 -0.70 -14.78 1.35
N GLU A 137 -0.48 -14.47 0.08
CA GLU A 137 -1.13 -13.35 -0.59
C GLU A 137 -2.64 -13.59 -0.78
N TYR A 138 -3.04 -14.80 -1.20
CA TYR A 138 -4.44 -15.18 -1.32
C TYR A 138 -5.19 -15.02 0.00
N VAL A 139 -4.62 -15.55 1.10
CA VAL A 139 -5.25 -15.48 2.43
C VAL A 139 -5.34 -14.03 2.91
N SER A 140 -4.28 -13.24 2.72
CA SER A 140 -4.25 -11.84 3.12
C SER A 140 -5.32 -11.01 2.39
N VAL A 141 -5.38 -11.12 1.05
CA VAL A 141 -6.34 -10.36 0.24
C VAL A 141 -7.76 -10.89 0.41
N SER A 142 -7.95 -12.20 0.61
CA SER A 142 -9.26 -12.77 0.92
C SER A 142 -9.79 -12.22 2.25
N SER A 143 -8.95 -12.16 3.29
CA SER A 143 -9.35 -11.60 4.58
C SER A 143 -9.74 -10.13 4.47
N GLN A 144 -9.00 -9.32 3.70
CA GLN A 144 -9.35 -7.92 3.44
C GLN A 144 -10.73 -7.82 2.76
N ARG A 145 -10.93 -8.60 1.68
CA ARG A 145 -12.20 -8.63 0.95
C ARG A 145 -13.37 -9.10 1.83
N ASP A 146 -13.15 -10.05 2.73
CA ASP A 146 -14.19 -10.55 3.64
C ASP A 146 -14.56 -9.48 4.68
N THR A 147 -13.58 -8.70 5.17
CA THR A 147 -13.84 -7.52 6.02
C THR A 147 -14.61 -6.44 5.27
N GLU A 148 -14.20 -6.09 4.04
CA GLU A 148 -14.91 -5.11 3.19
C GLU A 148 -16.37 -5.53 2.97
N ARG A 149 -16.62 -6.81 2.66
CA ARG A 149 -17.99 -7.34 2.50
C ARG A 149 -18.81 -7.28 3.78
N ALA A 150 -18.21 -7.58 4.93
CA ALA A 150 -18.90 -7.49 6.21
C ALA A 150 -19.32 -6.04 6.52
N LEU A 151 -18.44 -5.07 6.25
CA LEU A 151 -18.72 -3.64 6.41
C LEU A 151 -19.81 -3.17 5.45
N ILE A 152 -19.75 -3.52 4.16
CA ILE A 152 -20.79 -3.19 3.18
C ILE A 152 -22.16 -3.74 3.60
N ASN A 153 -22.20 -4.97 4.12
CA ASN A 153 -23.44 -5.58 4.57
C ASN A 153 -23.99 -4.92 5.83
N LYS A 154 -23.11 -4.49 6.75
CA LYS A 154 -23.47 -3.73 7.95
C LYS A 154 -24.10 -2.39 7.55
N GLU A 155 -23.41 -1.64 6.69
CA GLU A 155 -23.84 -0.34 6.18
C GLU A 155 -25.20 -0.43 5.48
N ARG A 156 -25.38 -1.44 4.63
CA ARG A 156 -26.66 -1.70 3.97
C ARG A 156 -27.80 -1.96 4.96
N ALA A 157 -27.52 -2.61 6.09
CA ALA A 157 -28.52 -2.86 7.13
C ALA A 157 -28.83 -1.58 7.93
N GLU A 158 -27.82 -0.76 8.21
CA GLU A 158 -27.95 0.53 8.91
C GLU A 158 -28.77 1.52 8.08
N LEU A 159 -28.45 1.70 6.80
CA LEU A 159 -29.24 2.50 5.85
C LEU A 159 -30.71 2.05 5.74
N ALA A 160 -30.98 0.74 5.86
CA ALA A 160 -32.33 0.21 5.79
C ALA A 160 -33.12 0.35 7.10
N THR A 161 -32.44 0.39 8.25
CA THR A 161 -33.09 0.35 9.57
C THR A 161 -33.07 1.69 10.31
N MET A 162 -32.10 2.56 10.00
CA MET A 162 -31.84 3.82 10.70
C MET A 162 -31.53 4.99 9.74
N PRO A 163 -32.32 5.21 8.66
CA PRO A 163 -31.98 6.15 7.60
C PRO A 163 -31.78 7.61 8.07
N GLU A 164 -32.54 8.05 9.08
CA GLU A 164 -32.38 9.39 9.64
C GLU A 164 -31.07 9.57 10.41
N GLN A 165 -30.57 8.51 11.05
CA GLN A 165 -29.31 8.52 11.78
C GLN A 165 -28.13 8.51 10.80
N GLU A 166 -28.18 7.64 9.79
CA GLU A 166 -27.15 7.58 8.74
C GLU A 166 -27.00 8.91 7.99
N LEU A 167 -28.12 9.55 7.65
CA LEU A 167 -28.10 10.88 7.01
C LEU A 167 -27.48 11.97 7.92
N ALA A 168 -27.67 11.87 9.24
CA ALA A 168 -27.03 12.77 10.20
C ALA A 168 -25.53 12.47 10.36
N GLU A 169 -25.15 11.19 10.33
CA GLU A 169 -23.76 10.74 10.32
C GLU A 169 -23.01 11.23 9.08
N LEU A 170 -23.59 11.04 7.89
CA LEU A 170 -23.03 11.51 6.62
C LEU A 170 -22.78 13.03 6.62
N ALA A 171 -23.77 13.81 7.08
CA ALA A 171 -23.61 15.24 7.25
C ALA A 171 -22.49 15.59 8.26
N GLY A 172 -22.38 14.84 9.36
CA GLY A 172 -21.30 14.98 10.33
C GLY A 172 -19.91 14.70 9.74
N LEU A 173 -19.77 13.68 8.89
CA LEU A 173 -18.52 13.34 8.20
C LEU A 173 -18.08 14.45 7.25
N TYR A 174 -19.01 15.04 6.49
CA TYR A 174 -18.71 16.18 5.61
C TYR A 174 -18.38 17.45 6.39
N GLN A 175 -19.05 17.70 7.51
CA GLN A 175 -18.70 18.81 8.41
C GLN A 175 -17.28 18.63 8.97
N ALA A 176 -16.90 17.40 9.35
CA ALA A 176 -15.54 17.08 9.81
C ALA A 176 -14.48 17.28 8.71
N LYS A 177 -14.85 17.16 7.43
CA LYS A 177 -14.00 17.52 6.28
C LYS A 177 -13.88 19.04 6.06
N GLY A 178 -14.63 19.86 6.80
CA GLY A 178 -14.51 21.32 6.80
C GLY A 178 -15.70 22.05 6.15
N LEU A 179 -16.77 21.35 5.78
CA LEU A 179 -17.98 22.01 5.27
C LEU A 179 -18.73 22.72 6.41
N SER A 180 -19.45 23.79 6.06
CA SER A 180 -20.42 24.39 6.99
C SER A 180 -21.54 23.37 7.29
N ALA A 181 -22.20 23.49 8.44
CA ALA A 181 -23.29 22.57 8.80
C ALA A 181 -24.44 22.56 7.76
N GLU A 182 -24.78 23.72 7.20
CA GLU A 182 -25.79 23.85 6.15
C GLU A 182 -25.36 23.15 4.85
N THR A 183 -24.12 23.39 4.40
CA THR A 183 -23.58 22.76 3.19
C THR A 183 -23.41 21.26 3.36
N ALA A 184 -22.91 20.81 4.52
CA ALA A 184 -22.71 19.39 4.79
C ALA A 184 -24.04 18.63 4.80
N ARG A 185 -25.11 19.25 5.33
CA ARG A 185 -26.45 18.67 5.29
C ARG A 185 -26.98 18.59 3.85
N LEU A 186 -26.83 19.66 3.07
CA LEU A 186 -27.24 19.68 1.67
C LEU A 186 -26.53 18.58 0.87
N VAL A 187 -25.21 18.44 1.03
CA VAL A 187 -24.41 17.39 0.38
C VAL A 187 -24.88 16.00 0.80
N ALA A 188 -25.14 15.77 2.09
CA ALA A 188 -25.66 14.50 2.57
C ALA A 188 -27.02 14.18 1.95
N ASP A 189 -27.97 15.13 1.95
CA ASP A 189 -29.30 14.94 1.36
C ASP A 189 -29.22 14.62 -0.15
N GLU A 190 -28.40 15.36 -0.91
CA GLU A 190 -28.22 15.14 -2.34
C GLU A 190 -27.53 13.79 -2.66
N LEU A 191 -26.49 13.43 -1.92
CA LEU A 191 -25.76 12.17 -2.14
C LEU A 191 -26.57 10.95 -1.68
N THR A 192 -27.29 11.04 -0.55
CA THR A 192 -28.22 9.99 -0.11
C THR A 192 -29.33 9.75 -1.14
N ALA A 193 -29.84 10.81 -1.77
CA ALA A 193 -30.86 10.68 -2.82
C ALA A 193 -30.32 10.03 -4.11
N HIS A 194 -29.04 10.22 -4.42
CA HIS A 194 -28.40 9.61 -5.59
C HIS A 194 -27.95 8.17 -5.31
N ASP A 195 -27.10 7.96 -4.31
CA ASP A 195 -26.59 6.67 -3.87
C ASP A 195 -26.10 6.73 -2.42
N ALA A 196 -27.01 6.45 -1.48
CA ALA A 196 -26.69 6.45 -0.05
C ALA A 196 -25.57 5.47 0.32
N LEU A 197 -25.57 4.27 -0.26
CA LEU A 197 -24.54 3.28 0.04
C LEU A 197 -23.20 3.75 -0.51
N GLY A 198 -23.13 4.18 -1.77
CA GLY A 198 -21.91 4.70 -2.37
C GLY A 198 -21.32 5.88 -1.58
N ALA A 199 -22.16 6.80 -1.12
CA ALA A 199 -21.75 7.96 -0.33
C ALA A 199 -21.08 7.55 1.00
N HIS A 200 -21.68 6.62 1.74
CA HIS A 200 -21.09 6.09 2.98
C HIS A 200 -19.84 5.25 2.71
N LEU A 201 -19.87 4.38 1.68
CA LEU A 201 -18.70 3.58 1.29
C LEU A 201 -17.49 4.46 0.97
N GLU A 202 -17.68 5.56 0.24
CA GLU A 202 -16.60 6.49 -0.10
C GLU A 202 -16.11 7.30 1.10
N VAL A 203 -17.04 7.91 1.84
CA VAL A 203 -16.71 8.94 2.82
C VAL A 203 -16.31 8.36 4.19
N GLU A 204 -16.93 7.25 4.59
CA GLU A 204 -16.77 6.61 5.89
C GLU A 204 -15.80 5.44 5.78
N LEU A 205 -16.12 4.49 4.88
CA LEU A 205 -15.39 3.24 4.78
C LEU A 205 -14.17 3.32 3.85
N HIS A 206 -14.07 4.37 3.04
CA HIS A 206 -13.02 4.54 2.02
C HIS A 206 -12.92 3.34 1.05
N ILE A 207 -14.05 2.68 0.78
CA ILE A 207 -14.19 1.55 -0.12
C ILE A 207 -14.80 2.07 -1.43
N GLY A 208 -14.12 1.85 -2.56
CA GLY A 208 -14.72 2.08 -3.87
C GLY A 208 -15.82 1.06 -4.14
N ALA A 209 -17.02 1.52 -4.51
CA ALA A 209 -18.21 0.67 -4.68
C ALA A 209 -18.01 -0.52 -5.65
N ASP A 210 -17.08 -0.40 -6.61
CA ASP A 210 -16.85 -1.38 -7.69
C ASP A 210 -15.48 -2.08 -7.65
N GLU A 211 -14.63 -1.81 -6.66
CA GLU A 211 -13.21 -2.19 -6.71
C GLU A 211 -12.78 -3.11 -5.56
N LEU A 212 -13.54 -4.18 -5.32
CA LEU A 212 -13.10 -5.23 -4.39
C LEU A 212 -11.82 -5.89 -4.92
N THR A 213 -10.81 -6.00 -4.05
CA THR A 213 -9.56 -6.66 -4.40
C THR A 213 -9.78 -8.13 -4.78
N ASN A 214 -9.10 -8.59 -5.84
CA ASN A 214 -9.21 -9.96 -6.32
C ASN A 214 -8.06 -10.84 -5.76
N PRO A 215 -8.33 -11.76 -4.83
CA PRO A 215 -7.30 -12.56 -4.17
C PRO A 215 -6.53 -13.48 -5.13
N TRP A 216 -7.21 -14.00 -6.17
CA TRP A 216 -6.59 -14.90 -7.15
C TRP A 216 -5.57 -14.17 -8.02
N HIS A 217 -5.91 -12.96 -8.47
CA HIS A 217 -4.98 -12.15 -9.26
C HIS A 217 -3.74 -11.79 -8.43
N ALA A 218 -3.91 -11.37 -7.17
CA ALA A 218 -2.80 -11.05 -6.29
C ALA A 218 -1.90 -12.28 -6.04
N ALA A 219 -2.50 -13.43 -5.73
CA ALA A 219 -1.78 -14.68 -5.50
C ALA A 219 -0.95 -15.13 -6.72
N PHE A 220 -1.56 -15.11 -7.91
CA PHE A 220 -0.87 -15.50 -9.14
C PHE A 220 0.24 -14.52 -9.51
N ALA A 221 -0.01 -13.21 -9.38
CA ALA A 221 1.00 -12.19 -9.62
C ALA A 221 2.22 -12.37 -8.71
N SER A 222 2.00 -12.64 -7.41
CA SER A 222 3.09 -12.91 -6.46
C SER A 222 3.87 -14.18 -6.79
N ALA A 223 3.19 -15.29 -7.12
CA ALA A 223 3.88 -16.53 -7.51
C ALA A 223 4.72 -16.39 -8.78
N VAL A 224 4.20 -15.69 -9.80
CA VAL A 224 4.94 -15.41 -11.03
C VAL A 224 6.14 -14.52 -10.73
N ALA A 225 5.95 -13.43 -9.98
CA ALA A 225 7.05 -12.54 -9.62
C ALA A 225 8.16 -13.27 -8.83
N PHE A 226 7.78 -14.10 -7.84
CA PHE A 226 8.70 -14.95 -7.10
C PHE A 226 9.47 -15.89 -8.01
N THR A 227 8.76 -16.59 -8.90
CA THR A 227 9.38 -17.52 -9.84
C THR A 227 10.37 -16.81 -10.77
N VAL A 228 9.99 -15.66 -11.33
CA VAL A 228 10.86 -14.84 -12.19
C VAL A 228 12.10 -14.38 -11.42
N GLY A 229 11.93 -13.92 -10.17
CA GLY A 229 13.04 -13.54 -9.30
C GLY A 229 14.00 -14.70 -9.01
N ALA A 230 13.47 -15.91 -8.81
CA ALA A 230 14.25 -17.11 -8.49
C ALA A 230 15.02 -17.71 -9.67
N ILE A 231 14.59 -17.47 -10.92
CA ILE A 231 15.24 -18.06 -12.11
C ILE A 231 16.70 -17.63 -12.21
N LEU A 232 17.00 -16.34 -12.02
CA LEU A 232 18.35 -15.82 -12.18
C LEU A 232 19.37 -16.49 -11.24
N PRO A 233 19.17 -16.52 -9.90
CA PRO A 233 20.12 -17.19 -9.02
C PRO A 233 20.16 -18.71 -9.24
N LEU A 234 19.05 -19.34 -9.62
CA LEU A 234 19.02 -20.76 -9.93
C LEU A 234 19.90 -21.09 -11.16
N LEU A 235 19.86 -20.26 -12.20
CA LEU A 235 20.75 -20.39 -13.35
C LEU A 235 22.20 -20.09 -12.97
N ALA A 236 22.44 -19.09 -12.11
CA ALA A 236 23.77 -18.68 -11.69
C ALA A 236 24.49 -19.74 -10.83
N VAL A 237 23.77 -20.59 -10.11
CA VAL A 237 24.38 -21.70 -9.36
C VAL A 237 24.55 -22.97 -10.19
N LEU A 238 23.72 -23.19 -11.22
CA LEU A 238 23.71 -24.44 -11.98
C LEU A 238 24.60 -24.43 -13.22
N LEU A 239 24.69 -23.30 -13.92
CA LEU A 239 25.42 -23.22 -15.20
C LEU A 239 26.94 -23.13 -15.05
N PRO A 240 27.50 -22.38 -14.08
CA PRO A 240 28.95 -22.25 -13.97
C PRO A 240 29.64 -23.54 -13.49
N PRO A 241 30.95 -23.70 -13.79
CA PRO A 241 31.77 -24.75 -13.19
C PRO A 241 31.75 -24.70 -11.66
N PRO A 242 31.98 -25.82 -10.95
CA PRO A 242 31.86 -25.91 -9.49
C PRO A 242 32.56 -24.79 -8.71
N GLU A 243 33.76 -24.41 -9.14
CA GLU A 243 34.57 -23.34 -8.53
C GLU A 243 33.91 -21.95 -8.60
N TRP A 244 33.06 -21.72 -9.61
CA TRP A 244 32.44 -20.44 -9.89
C TRP A 244 30.98 -20.33 -9.45
N ARG A 245 30.33 -21.43 -9.04
CA ARG A 245 28.90 -21.44 -8.69
C ARG A 245 28.54 -20.42 -7.62
N VAL A 246 29.26 -20.44 -6.51
CA VAL A 246 28.99 -19.53 -5.39
C VAL A 246 29.32 -18.07 -5.76
N PRO A 247 30.53 -17.73 -6.26
CA PRO A 247 30.82 -16.36 -6.68
C PRO A 247 29.85 -15.82 -7.74
N ALA A 248 29.51 -16.62 -8.74
CA ALA A 248 28.55 -16.22 -9.79
C ALA A 248 27.17 -15.95 -9.21
N THR A 249 26.71 -16.78 -8.25
CA THR A 249 25.43 -16.58 -7.58
C THR A 249 25.42 -15.27 -6.79
N PHE A 250 26.45 -14.99 -5.98
CA PHE A 250 26.58 -13.73 -5.24
C PHE A 250 26.53 -12.50 -6.17
N VAL A 251 27.28 -12.53 -7.27
CA VAL A 251 27.29 -11.42 -8.25
C VAL A 251 25.93 -11.28 -8.92
N SER A 252 25.32 -12.39 -9.36
CA SER A 252 24.01 -12.37 -10.01
C SER A 252 22.92 -11.80 -9.09
N VAL A 253 22.91 -12.20 -7.82
CA VAL A 253 21.98 -11.71 -6.81
C VAL A 253 22.22 -10.24 -6.51
N ALA A 254 23.47 -9.80 -6.37
CA ALA A 254 23.78 -8.39 -6.16
C ALA A 254 23.24 -7.52 -7.30
N VAL A 255 23.45 -7.93 -8.54
CA VAL A 255 22.93 -7.23 -9.72
C VAL A 255 21.39 -7.23 -9.73
N ALA A 256 20.78 -8.38 -9.46
CA ALA A 256 19.33 -8.51 -9.39
C ALA A 256 18.71 -7.57 -8.36
N LEU A 257 19.25 -7.56 -7.13
CA LEU A 257 18.76 -6.75 -6.02
C LEU A 257 18.99 -5.24 -6.23
N ILE A 258 20.05 -4.85 -6.95
CA ILE A 258 20.24 -3.46 -7.37
C ILE A 258 19.14 -3.06 -8.36
N ILE A 259 18.85 -3.90 -9.36
CA ILE A 259 17.83 -3.62 -10.36
C ILE A 259 16.45 -3.57 -9.72
N THR A 260 16.08 -4.58 -8.94
CA THR A 260 14.77 -4.61 -8.28
C THR A 260 14.64 -3.53 -7.22
N GLY A 261 15.68 -3.25 -6.43
CA GLY A 261 15.70 -2.14 -5.47
C GLY A 261 15.54 -0.77 -6.12
N TRP A 262 16.16 -0.55 -7.28
CA TRP A 262 15.97 0.65 -8.09
C TRP A 262 14.54 0.74 -8.63
N LEU A 263 14.02 -0.35 -9.21
CA LEU A 263 12.67 -0.41 -9.77
C LEU A 263 11.60 -0.16 -8.70
N SER A 264 11.78 -0.76 -7.52
CA SER A 264 10.92 -0.53 -6.34
C SER A 264 10.81 0.95 -6.00
N ALA A 265 11.95 1.63 -5.96
CA ALA A 265 12.02 3.04 -5.61
C ALA A 265 11.49 3.95 -6.72
N PHE A 266 11.70 3.57 -7.98
CA PHE A 266 11.17 4.28 -9.14
C PHE A 266 9.65 4.21 -9.19
N LEU A 267 9.07 3.02 -8.97
CA LEU A 267 7.62 2.83 -9.00
C LEU A 267 6.92 3.38 -7.75
N GLY A 268 7.62 3.45 -6.61
CA GLY A 268 7.08 3.93 -5.34
C GLY A 268 7.51 5.34 -4.95
N ASP A 269 7.99 6.16 -5.90
CA ASP A 269 8.46 7.54 -5.70
C ASP A 269 9.30 7.76 -4.42
N SER A 270 10.20 6.81 -4.16
CA SER A 270 10.98 6.73 -2.92
C SER A 270 12.48 6.94 -3.15
N PRO A 271 13.27 7.29 -2.12
CA PRO A 271 14.71 7.50 -2.27
C PRO A 271 15.45 6.23 -2.74
N ARG A 272 15.91 6.25 -4.01
CA ARG A 272 16.50 5.10 -4.71
C ARG A 272 17.63 4.42 -3.95
N MET A 273 18.58 5.21 -3.43
CA MET A 273 19.76 4.68 -2.74
C MET A 273 19.38 3.92 -1.46
N ARG A 274 18.36 4.37 -0.72
CA ARG A 274 17.92 3.70 0.50
C ARG A 274 17.20 2.38 0.21
N ALA A 275 16.40 2.33 -0.87
CA ALA A 275 15.75 1.09 -1.28
C ALA A 275 16.76 0.03 -1.74
N ILE A 276 17.70 0.43 -2.61
CA ILE A 276 18.78 -0.45 -3.08
C ILE A 276 19.60 -0.97 -1.91
N ALA A 277 20.04 -0.09 -1.00
CA ALA A 277 20.86 -0.48 0.14
C ALA A 277 20.15 -1.50 1.06
N ARG A 278 18.86 -1.28 1.37
CA ARG A 278 18.09 -2.21 2.22
C ARG A 278 18.03 -3.62 1.63
N VAL A 279 17.64 -3.72 0.36
CA VAL A 279 17.44 -5.01 -0.32
C VAL A 279 18.80 -5.70 -0.53
N LEU A 280 19.82 -4.96 -0.97
CA LEU A 280 21.15 -5.51 -1.22
C LEU A 280 21.84 -6.01 0.06
N ILE A 281 21.83 -5.22 1.13
CA ILE A 281 22.46 -5.60 2.41
C ILE A 281 21.75 -6.82 2.99
N GLY A 282 20.41 -6.80 3.04
CA GLY A 282 19.62 -7.92 3.56
C GLY A 282 19.85 -9.20 2.75
N GLY A 283 19.83 -9.10 1.42
CA GLY A 283 20.06 -10.24 0.54
C GLY A 283 21.47 -10.83 0.68
N LEU A 284 22.51 -9.99 0.63
CA LEU A 284 23.90 -10.46 0.78
C LEU A 284 24.17 -11.06 2.16
N LEU A 285 23.55 -10.52 3.21
CA LEU A 285 23.63 -11.10 4.56
C LEU A 285 22.99 -12.49 4.61
N ALA A 286 21.79 -12.66 4.02
CA ALA A 286 21.13 -13.96 3.95
C ALA A 286 21.96 -15.02 3.22
N LEU A 287 22.56 -14.65 2.08
CA LEU A 287 23.49 -15.51 1.34
C LEU A 287 24.74 -15.85 2.15
N GLY A 288 25.33 -14.86 2.82
CA GLY A 288 26.52 -15.08 3.66
C GLY A 288 26.25 -16.04 4.81
N VAL A 289 25.14 -15.85 5.53
CA VAL A 289 24.76 -16.72 6.66
C VAL A 289 24.50 -18.16 6.19
N THR A 290 23.74 -18.33 5.11
CA THR A 290 23.41 -19.68 4.59
C THR A 290 24.63 -20.39 4.01
N TYR A 291 25.53 -19.67 3.34
CA TYR A 291 26.83 -20.18 2.91
C TYR A 291 27.65 -20.71 4.09
N LEU A 292 27.76 -19.92 5.17
CA LEU A 292 28.51 -20.32 6.36
C LEU A 292 27.90 -21.56 7.03
N ILE A 293 26.58 -21.60 7.20
CA ILE A 293 25.88 -22.76 7.78
C ILE A 293 26.09 -24.00 6.91
N GLY A 294 25.92 -23.88 5.60
CA GLY A 294 26.15 -24.98 4.65
C GLY A 294 27.57 -25.52 4.72
N GLY A 295 28.57 -24.63 4.73
CA GLY A 295 29.97 -25.01 4.88
C GLY A 295 30.26 -25.72 6.20
N LEU A 296 29.69 -25.26 7.33
CA LEU A 296 29.85 -25.92 8.62
C LEU A 296 29.24 -27.33 8.62
N LEU A 297 28.01 -27.48 8.12
CA LEU A 297 27.34 -28.78 8.07
C LEU A 297 28.04 -29.76 7.12
N GLY A 298 28.53 -29.29 5.97
CA GLY A 298 29.28 -30.11 5.01
C GLY A 298 30.60 -30.66 5.55
N THR A 299 31.17 -30.06 6.60
CA THR A 299 32.38 -30.60 7.26
C THR A 299 32.10 -31.70 8.29
N THR A 300 30.82 -31.89 8.67
CA THR A 300 30.41 -32.82 9.74
C THR A 300 29.79 -34.13 9.26
N ILE A 301 29.51 -34.27 7.97
CA ILE A 301 28.89 -35.44 7.33
C ILE A 301 29.92 -36.10 6.41
#